data_AF-A0A926KSM8-F1
#
_entry.id   AF-A0A926KSM8-F1
#
_cell.length_a   1.000
_cell.length_b   1.000
_cell.length_c   1.000
_cell.angle_alpha   90.00
_cell.angle_beta   90.00
_cell.angle_gamma   90.00
#
_symmetry.space_group_name_H-M   'P 1'
#
loop_
_entity.id
_entity.type
_entity.pdbx_description
1 polymer ?
#
loop_
_entity_poly.entity_id
_entity_poly.type
_entity_poly.pdbx_seq_one_letter_code
_entity_poly.pdbx_strand_id
1 'polypeptide(L)'
;MEHGIIGIRQFTIIVTLFTVGSAILITPSALAIEAKQNAWIAAILGVCTGLLTVYLYRALTKQFPNQTLVEMCEAVFGFFYASTLSFAQIMKMKEARPLHFPLAMILIVLSIISYPNASYFLNFVSKIWFPYALTFGFLLPVCMIGVAVIRKI
;
A
#
# COMPACT_ATOMS: atom_id res chain seq x y z
N MET A 1 17.56 -16.84 29.04
CA MET A 1 17.25 -15.63 28.25
C MET A 1 16.13 -16.00 27.28
N GLU A 2 14.91 -16.08 27.80
CA GLU A 2 13.69 -16.22 27.01
C GLU A 2 12.91 -14.94 27.29
N HIS A 3 12.62 -14.11 26.30
CA HIS A 3 11.53 -13.11 26.25
C HIS A 3 11.71 -12.21 25.01
N GLY A 4 11.63 -12.83 23.83
CA GLY A 4 11.59 -12.16 22.52
C GLY A 4 10.21 -12.13 21.89
N ILE A 5 9.15 -12.28 22.67
CA ILE A 5 7.77 -12.39 22.17
C ILE A 5 6.98 -11.18 22.68
N ILE A 6 6.62 -10.28 21.76
CA ILE A 6 5.79 -9.11 22.06
C ILE A 6 4.39 -9.60 22.45
N GLY A 7 3.90 -9.24 23.64
CA GLY A 7 2.56 -9.62 24.07
C GLY A 7 1.47 -8.91 23.26
N ILE A 8 0.26 -9.51 23.16
CA ILE A 8 -0.85 -8.98 22.35
C ILE A 8 -1.16 -7.50 22.66
N ARG A 9 -1.06 -7.10 23.94
CA ARG A 9 -1.28 -5.72 24.41
C ARG A 9 -0.17 -4.79 23.96
N GLN A 10 1.09 -5.21 24.06
CA GLN A 10 2.25 -4.43 23.62
C GLN A 10 2.22 -4.25 22.09
N PHE A 11 1.90 -5.31 21.36
CA PHE A 11 1.71 -5.26 19.91
C PHE A 11 0.57 -4.32 19.53
N THR A 12 -0.59 -4.41 20.19
CA THR A 12 -1.73 -3.52 19.94
C THR A 12 -1.35 -2.06 20.17
N ILE A 13 -0.66 -1.75 21.28
CA ILE A 13 -0.19 -0.38 21.57
C ILE A 13 0.75 0.13 20.47
N ILE A 14 1.73 -0.68 20.03
CA ILE A 14 2.67 -0.30 18.97
C ILE A 14 1.93 -0.03 17.66
N VAL A 15 1.02 -0.92 17.26
CA VAL A 15 0.25 -0.78 16.02
C VAL A 15 -0.66 0.45 16.09
N THR A 16 -1.38 0.66 17.20
CA THR A 16 -2.25 1.84 17.35
C THR A 16 -1.43 3.14 17.30
N LEU A 17 -0.29 3.22 17.98
CA LEU A 17 0.57 4.41 17.95
C LEU A 17 1.15 4.66 16.55
N PHE A 18 1.59 3.61 15.86
CA PHE A 18 2.10 3.70 14.49
C PHE A 18 1.02 4.16 13.50
N THR A 19 -0.19 3.61 13.59
CA THR A 19 -1.29 3.95 12.68
C THR A 19 -1.84 5.36 12.90
N VAL A 20 -1.92 5.82 14.16
CA VAL A 20 -2.47 7.15 14.49
C VAL A 20 -1.44 8.27 14.25
N GLY A 21 -0.16 7.98 14.47
CA GLY A 21 1.05 8.82 14.28
C GLY A 21 0.84 10.25 13.75
N SER A 22 1.23 10.49 12.51
CA SER A 22 1.14 11.82 11.86
C SER A 22 -0.25 12.14 11.31
N ALA A 23 -1.09 11.11 11.10
CA ALA A 23 -2.42 11.26 10.51
C ALA A 23 -3.35 12.10 11.40
N ILE A 24 -3.26 11.95 12.73
CA ILE A 24 -4.12 12.71 13.65
C ILE A 24 -3.87 14.23 13.61
N LEU A 25 -2.66 14.65 13.22
CA LEU A 25 -2.28 16.06 13.14
C LEU A 25 -2.65 16.68 11.79
N ILE A 26 -2.51 15.92 10.70
CA ILE A 26 -2.62 16.45 9.33
C ILE A 26 -4.02 16.23 8.74
N THR A 27 -4.67 15.10 9.05
CA THR A 27 -5.93 14.72 8.39
C THR A 27 -7.10 15.61 8.81
N PRO A 28 -7.36 15.89 10.11
CA PRO A 28 -8.48 16.74 10.50
C PRO A 28 -8.31 18.19 10.04
N SER A 29 -7.08 18.71 10.08
CA SER A 29 -6.76 20.07 9.64
C SER A 29 -6.95 20.22 8.13
N ALA A 30 -6.44 19.28 7.32
CA ALA A 30 -6.66 19.26 5.88
C ALA A 30 -8.16 19.14 5.52
N LEU A 31 -8.88 18.23 6.20
CA LEU A 31 -10.31 18.02 5.98
C LEU A 31 -11.14 19.26 6.31
N ALA A 32 -10.81 19.95 7.42
CA ALA A 32 -11.49 21.17 7.83
C ALA A 32 -11.19 22.37 6.91
N ILE A 33 -9.97 22.46 6.36
CA ILE A 33 -9.60 23.52 5.40
C ILE A 33 -10.41 23.38 4.10
N GLU A 34 -10.53 22.16 3.57
CA GLU A 34 -11.22 21.91 2.30
C GLU A 34 -12.75 21.84 2.46
N ALA A 35 -13.26 21.02 3.39
CA ALA A 35 -14.69 20.77 3.55
C ALA A 35 -15.40 21.75 4.50
N LYS A 36 -14.64 22.59 5.23
CA LYS A 36 -15.14 23.61 6.15
C LYS A 36 -16.20 23.04 7.12
N GLN A 37 -17.44 23.51 7.04
CA GLN A 37 -18.55 23.07 7.90
C GLN A 37 -19.03 21.65 7.61
N ASN A 38 -18.75 21.11 6.42
CA ASN A 38 -19.17 19.77 6.00
C ASN A 38 -18.09 18.70 6.25
N ALA A 39 -17.02 19.04 6.97
CA ALA A 39 -15.92 18.12 7.26
C ALA A 39 -16.39 16.84 7.97
N TRP A 40 -17.43 16.91 8.81
CA TRP A 40 -17.98 15.74 9.48
C TRP A 40 -18.62 14.74 8.50
N ILE A 41 -19.28 15.21 7.43
CA ILE A 41 -19.85 14.36 6.38
C ILE A 41 -18.71 13.68 5.60
N ALA A 42 -17.67 14.44 5.25
CA ALA A 42 -16.50 13.91 4.56
C ALA A 42 -15.76 12.85 5.41
N ALA A 43 -15.68 13.04 6.73
CA ALA A 43 -15.11 12.06 7.65
C ALA A 43 -15.92 10.75 7.66
N ILE A 44 -17.25 10.83 7.73
CA ILE A 44 -18.13 9.65 7.69
C ILE A 44 -17.98 8.91 6.36
N LEU A 45 -17.98 9.63 5.23
CA LEU A 45 -17.77 9.03 3.92
C LEU A 45 -16.40 8.34 3.82
N GLY A 46 -15.35 8.93 4.39
CA GLY A 46 -14.01 8.33 4.47
C GLY A 46 -13.99 7.02 5.28
N VAL A 47 -14.74 6.97 6.39
CA VAL A 47 -14.88 5.73 7.17
C VAL A 47 -15.65 4.67 6.36
N CYS A 48 -16.72 5.05 5.66
CA CYS A 48 -17.47 4.14 4.81
C CYS A 48 -16.61 3.54 3.68
N THR A 49 -15.80 4.35 2.98
CA THR A 49 -14.90 3.86 1.93
C THR A 49 -13.75 3.02 2.50
N GLY A 50 -13.26 3.34 3.70
CA GLY A 50 -12.30 2.51 4.43
C GLY A 50 -12.85 1.12 4.77
N LEU A 51 -14.07 1.06 5.33
CA LEU A 51 -14.74 -0.20 5.63
C LEU A 51 -15.04 -1.02 4.37
N LEU A 52 -15.42 -0.37 3.27
CA LEU A 52 -15.60 -1.02 1.97
C LEU A 52 -14.29 -1.67 1.50
N THR A 53 -13.18 -0.97 1.64
CA THR A 53 -11.84 -1.49 1.30
C THR A 53 -11.49 -2.71 2.16
N VAL A 54 -11.69 -2.63 3.48
CA VAL A 54 -11.47 -3.77 4.39
C VAL A 54 -12.33 -4.98 4.01
N TYR A 55 -13.59 -4.75 3.64
CA TYR A 55 -14.48 -5.80 3.17
C TYR A 55 -13.95 -6.47 1.88
N LEU A 56 -13.46 -5.70 0.92
CA LEU A 56 -12.85 -6.23 -0.31
C LEU A 56 -11.61 -7.07 -0.01
N TYR A 57 -10.73 -6.58 0.85
CA TYR A 57 -9.55 -7.35 1.26
C TYR A 57 -9.95 -8.66 1.97
N ARG A 58 -10.96 -8.63 2.84
CA ARG A 58 -11.49 -9.85 3.47
C ARG A 58 -12.06 -10.82 2.43
N ALA A 59 -12.76 -10.32 1.41
CA ALA A 59 -13.29 -11.14 0.32
C ALA A 59 -12.16 -11.78 -0.52
N LEU A 60 -11.10 -11.02 -0.79
CA LEU A 60 -9.89 -11.52 -1.45
C LEU A 60 -9.21 -12.62 -0.62
N THR A 61 -9.01 -12.42 0.69
CA THR A 61 -8.39 -13.42 1.57
C THR A 61 -9.20 -14.71 1.63
N LYS A 62 -10.54 -14.65 1.55
CA LYS A 62 -11.38 -15.85 1.44
C LYS A 62 -11.16 -16.65 0.15
N GLN A 63 -10.73 -16.00 -0.94
CA GLN A 63 -10.46 -16.67 -2.22
C GLN A 63 -9.08 -17.37 -2.25
N PHE A 64 -8.14 -16.95 -1.39
CA PHE A 64 -6.83 -17.58 -1.19
C PHE A 64 -6.68 -18.13 0.25
N PRO A 65 -7.48 -19.13 0.67
CA PRO A 65 -7.59 -19.56 2.06
C PRO A 65 -6.34 -20.21 2.68
N ASN A 66 -5.23 -20.32 1.93
CA ASN A 66 -4.00 -21.00 2.38
C ASN A 66 -2.70 -20.25 2.00
N GLN A 67 -2.78 -18.97 1.64
CA GLN A 67 -1.59 -18.16 1.36
C GLN A 67 -1.32 -17.16 2.48
N THR A 68 -0.07 -17.03 2.87
CA THR A 68 0.38 -15.99 3.80
C THR A 68 0.31 -14.61 3.13
N LEU A 69 0.26 -13.52 3.91
CA LEU A 69 0.34 -12.14 3.38
C LEU A 69 1.55 -11.96 2.45
N VAL A 70 2.66 -12.65 2.75
CA VAL A 70 3.88 -12.63 1.94
C VAL A 70 3.65 -13.30 0.58
N GLU A 71 2.99 -14.46 0.53
CA GLU A 71 2.68 -15.15 -0.73
C GLU A 71 1.63 -14.40 -1.57
N MET A 72 0.66 -13.73 -0.93
CA MET A 72 -0.25 -12.82 -1.64
C MET A 72 0.52 -11.64 -2.24
N CYS A 73 1.44 -11.05 -1.47
CA CYS A 73 2.33 -10.01 -1.96
C CYS A 73 3.25 -10.53 -3.07
N GLU A 74 3.76 -11.76 -3.01
CA GLU A 74 4.53 -12.38 -4.10
C GLU A 74 3.68 -12.69 -5.32
N ALA A 75 2.37 -12.92 -5.20
CA ALA A 75 1.50 -13.02 -6.38
C ALA A 75 1.28 -11.65 -7.05
N VAL A 76 1.26 -10.57 -6.26
CA VAL A 76 1.00 -9.18 -6.72
C VAL A 76 2.27 -8.50 -7.20
N PHE A 77 3.28 -8.42 -6.33
CA PHE A 77 4.64 -7.95 -6.65
C PHE A 77 5.44 -8.98 -7.45
N GLY A 78 4.94 -10.20 -7.56
CA GLY A 78 5.41 -11.18 -8.54
C GLY A 78 5.37 -10.64 -9.94
N PHE A 79 4.54 -9.64 -10.27
CA PHE A 79 4.62 -8.96 -11.56
C PHE A 79 5.90 -8.14 -11.70
N PHE A 80 6.37 -7.49 -10.64
CA PHE A 80 7.65 -6.77 -10.62
C PHE A 80 8.84 -7.74 -10.62
N TYR A 81 8.75 -8.82 -9.85
CA TYR A 81 9.74 -9.89 -9.86
C TYR A 81 9.76 -10.62 -11.21
N ALA A 82 8.61 -10.92 -11.81
CA ALA A 82 8.48 -11.53 -13.13
C ALA A 82 8.89 -10.55 -14.25
N SER A 83 8.67 -9.25 -14.08
CA SER A 83 9.15 -8.23 -15.02
C SER A 83 10.67 -8.15 -14.98
N THR A 84 11.29 -8.16 -13.79
CA THR A 84 12.76 -8.19 -13.65
C THR A 84 13.33 -9.53 -14.15
N LEU A 85 12.64 -10.65 -13.93
CA LEU A 85 13.02 -11.96 -14.49
C LEU A 85 12.91 -11.98 -16.02
N SER A 86 11.82 -11.44 -16.58
CA SER A 86 11.59 -11.34 -18.03
C SER A 86 12.64 -10.44 -18.70
N PHE A 87 12.97 -9.32 -18.06
CA PHE A 87 14.01 -8.41 -18.52
C PHE A 87 15.40 -9.05 -18.44
N ALA A 88 15.69 -9.80 -17.37
CA ALA A 88 16.91 -10.59 -17.23
C ALA A 88 17.00 -11.73 -18.25
N GLN A 89 15.87 -12.35 -18.62
CA GLN A 89 15.77 -13.37 -19.67
C GLN A 89 16.07 -12.79 -21.06
N ILE A 90 15.52 -11.61 -21.39
CA ILE A 90 15.82 -10.90 -22.65
C ILE A 90 17.32 -10.58 -22.75
N MET A 91 17.93 -10.20 -21.62
CA MET A 91 19.36 -9.91 -21.52
C MET A 91 20.25 -11.16 -21.35
N LYS A 92 19.69 -12.38 -21.44
CA LYS A 92 20.38 -13.67 -21.28
C LYS A 92 21.24 -13.79 -20.00
N MET A 93 20.83 -13.19 -18.90
CA MET A 93 21.57 -13.25 -17.64
C MET A 93 21.15 -14.48 -16.82
N LYS A 94 22.13 -15.28 -16.38
CA LYS A 94 21.91 -16.55 -15.65
C LYS A 94 21.43 -16.37 -14.21
N GLU A 95 21.62 -15.19 -13.62
CA GLU A 95 21.12 -14.84 -12.28
C GLU A 95 20.64 -13.38 -12.25
N ALA A 96 19.42 -13.15 -11.74
CA ALA A 96 18.83 -11.82 -11.57
C ALA A 96 19.29 -11.10 -10.28
N ARG A 97 20.13 -11.74 -9.46
CA ARG A 97 20.67 -11.20 -8.18
C ARG A 97 21.47 -9.90 -8.35
N PRO A 98 22.34 -9.72 -9.37
CA PRO A 98 23.07 -8.47 -9.56
C PRO A 98 22.18 -7.29 -9.92
N LEU A 99 20.95 -7.52 -10.40
CA LEU A 99 20.03 -6.47 -10.87
C LEU A 99 19.22 -5.83 -9.74
N HIS A 100 19.11 -6.50 -8.58
CA HIS A 100 18.41 -5.94 -7.42
C HIS A 100 19.13 -4.71 -6.85
N PHE A 101 20.46 -4.69 -6.91
CA PHE A 101 21.28 -3.56 -6.47
C PHE A 101 21.09 -2.28 -7.30
N PRO A 102 21.28 -2.26 -8.63
CA PRO A 102 21.05 -1.07 -9.43
C PRO A 102 19.59 -0.63 -9.41
N LEU A 103 18.65 -1.58 -9.32
CA LEU A 103 17.24 -1.25 -9.21
C LEU A 103 16.90 -0.63 -7.84
N ALA A 104 17.49 -1.10 -6.74
CA ALA A 104 17.39 -0.45 -5.43
C ALA A 104 18.03 0.94 -5.45
N MET A 105 19.17 1.10 -6.13
CA MET A 105 19.84 2.40 -6.29
C MET A 105 18.97 3.38 -7.09
N ILE A 106 18.34 2.92 -8.17
CA ILE A 106 17.39 3.68 -8.98
C ILE A 106 16.15 4.05 -8.16
N LEU A 107 15.62 3.14 -7.32
CA LEU A 107 14.51 3.42 -6.41
C LEU A 107 14.84 4.52 -5.40
N ILE A 108 16.04 4.50 -4.82
CA ILE A 108 16.50 5.53 -3.88
C ILE A 108 16.60 6.88 -4.61
N VAL A 109 17.18 6.91 -5.81
CA VAL A 109 17.29 8.14 -6.62
C VAL A 109 15.91 8.65 -7.03
N LEU A 110 14.99 7.76 -7.43
CA LEU A 110 13.60 8.09 -7.73
C LEU A 110 12.88 8.67 -6.51
N SER A 111 13.15 8.17 -5.30
CA SER A 111 12.58 8.74 -4.07
C SER A 111 13.02 10.19 -3.87
N ILE A 112 14.28 10.52 -4.16
CA ILE A 112 14.83 11.87 -4.04
C ILE A 112 14.23 12.80 -5.11
N ILE A 113 14.09 12.32 -6.34
CA ILE A 113 13.53 13.09 -7.46
C ILE A 113 12.01 13.29 -7.29
N SER A 114 11.31 12.28 -6.75
CA SER A 114 9.85 12.32 -6.60
C SER A 114 9.38 13.26 -5.48
N TYR A 115 10.20 13.48 -4.44
CA TYR A 115 9.88 14.40 -3.35
C TYR A 115 11.08 15.25 -2.94
N PRO A 116 11.47 16.23 -3.76
CA PRO A 116 12.68 17.01 -3.52
C PRO A 116 12.55 17.95 -2.32
N ASN A 117 11.33 18.36 -1.95
CA ASN A 117 11.08 19.33 -0.89
C ASN A 117 9.73 19.10 -0.20
N ALA A 118 9.62 19.48 1.08
CA ALA A 118 8.39 19.35 1.87
C ALA A 118 7.18 20.11 1.24
N SER A 119 7.42 21.23 0.56
CA SER A 119 6.37 21.97 -0.16
C SER A 119 5.78 21.20 -1.34
N TYR A 120 6.59 20.37 -2.01
CA TYR A 120 6.11 19.50 -3.08
C TYR A 120 5.30 18.33 -2.51
N PHE A 121 5.74 17.79 -1.37
CA PHE A 121 5.00 16.76 -0.64
C PHE A 121 3.59 17.23 -0.25
N LEU A 122 3.44 18.45 0.28
CA LEU A 122 2.11 19.00 0.62
C LEU A 122 1.20 19.21 -0.62
N ASN A 123 1.77 19.62 -1.76
CA ASN A 123 1.02 19.73 -3.02
C ASN A 123 0.61 18.35 -3.57
N PHE A 124 1.49 17.36 -3.44
CA PHE A 124 1.17 15.97 -3.80
C PHE A 124 0.06 15.43 -2.90
N VAL A 125 0.15 15.63 -1.58
CA VAL A 125 -0.85 15.15 -0.61
C VAL A 125 -2.23 15.73 -0.89
N SER A 126 -2.33 17.02 -1.21
CA SER A 126 -3.61 17.69 -1.46
C SER A 126 -4.24 17.32 -2.81
N LYS A 127 -3.46 17.16 -3.88
CA LYS A 127 -4.03 16.97 -5.24
C LYS A 127 -3.91 15.54 -5.79
N ILE A 128 -2.82 14.84 -5.48
CA ILE A 128 -2.44 13.60 -6.17
C ILE A 128 -2.63 12.38 -5.26
N TRP A 129 -2.38 12.53 -3.95
CA TRP A 129 -2.42 11.41 -3.01
C TRP A 129 -3.81 10.78 -2.90
N PHE A 130 -4.89 11.57 -2.87
CA PHE A 130 -6.23 11.00 -2.76
C PHE A 130 -6.63 10.15 -3.98
N PRO A 131 -6.48 10.62 -5.24
CA PRO A 131 -6.65 9.78 -6.42
C PRO A 131 -5.72 8.57 -6.45
N TYR A 132 -4.44 8.76 -6.09
CA TYR A 132 -3.46 7.68 -6.05
C TYR A 132 -3.83 6.60 -5.03
N ALA A 133 -4.19 6.99 -3.81
CA ALA A 133 -4.59 6.09 -2.74
C ALA A 133 -5.86 5.32 -3.08
N LEU A 134 -6.84 5.93 -3.75
CA LEU A 134 -8.01 5.22 -4.27
C LEU A 134 -7.62 4.19 -5.34
N THR A 135 -6.70 4.53 -6.22
CA THR A 135 -6.23 3.61 -7.25
C THR A 135 -5.54 2.41 -6.62
N PHE A 136 -4.54 2.60 -5.76
CA PHE A 136 -3.84 1.48 -5.15
C PHE A 136 -4.66 0.74 -4.08
N GLY A 137 -5.48 1.45 -3.30
CA GLY A 137 -6.27 0.85 -2.21
C GLY A 137 -7.52 0.11 -2.69
N PHE A 138 -8.17 0.58 -3.76
CA PHE A 138 -9.41 0.00 -4.27
C PHE A 138 -9.23 -0.78 -5.57
N LEU A 139 -8.46 -0.26 -6.53
CA LEU A 139 -8.30 -0.91 -7.84
C LEU A 139 -7.52 -2.22 -7.73
N LEU A 140 -6.45 -2.27 -6.91
CA LEU A 140 -5.69 -3.51 -6.71
C LEU A 140 -6.54 -4.68 -6.21
N PRO A 141 -7.29 -4.58 -5.09
CA PRO A 141 -8.12 -5.70 -4.63
C PRO A 141 -9.22 -6.06 -5.64
N VAL A 142 -9.80 -5.09 -6.34
CA VAL A 142 -10.81 -5.35 -7.38
C VAL A 142 -10.22 -6.11 -8.58
N CYS A 143 -9.07 -5.67 -9.10
CA CYS A 143 -8.35 -6.37 -10.17
C CYS A 143 -7.98 -7.80 -9.77
N MET A 144 -7.54 -8.00 -8.52
CA MET A 144 -7.21 -9.34 -8.04
C MET A 144 -8.42 -10.25 -7.94
N ILE A 145 -9.56 -9.77 -7.44
CA ILE A 145 -10.81 -10.54 -7.44
C ILE A 145 -11.20 -10.89 -8.88
N GLY A 146 -11.04 -9.96 -9.84
CA GLY A 146 -11.28 -10.22 -11.26
C GLY A 146 -10.42 -11.37 -11.81
N VAL A 147 -9.10 -11.32 -11.60
CA VAL A 147 -8.18 -12.39 -12.02
C VAL A 147 -8.49 -13.72 -11.33
N ALA A 148 -8.85 -13.70 -10.05
CA ALA A 148 -9.21 -14.89 -9.29
C ALA A 148 -10.52 -15.54 -9.78
N VAL A 149 -11.50 -14.73 -10.19
CA VAL A 149 -12.73 -15.22 -10.84
C VAL A 149 -12.42 -15.86 -12.19
N ILE A 150 -11.57 -15.23 -13.01
CA ILE A 150 -11.16 -15.76 -14.33
C ILE A 150 -10.39 -17.09 -14.19
N ARG A 151 -9.55 -17.25 -13.16
CA ARG A 151 -8.82 -18.50 -12.90
C ARG A 151 -9.67 -19.66 -12.38
N LYS A 152 -10.89 -19.39 -11.89
CA LYS A 152 -11.83 -20.42 -11.40
C LYS A 152 -12.84 -20.89 -12.45
N ILE A 153 -12.86 -20.25 -13.62
CA ILE A 153 -13.60 -20.67 -14.83
C ILE A 153 -12.65 -21.53 -15.67
#